data_AF-A0AB35PMK0-F1
#
_entry.id   AF-A0AB35PMK0-F1
#
_cell.length_a   1.000
_cell.length_b   1.000
_cell.length_c   1.000
_cell.angle_alpha   90.00
_cell.angle_beta   90.00
_cell.angle_gamma   90.00
#
_symmetry.space_group_name_H-M   'P 1'
#
loop_
_entity.id
_entity.type
_entity.pdbx_description
1 polymer ?
#
loop_
_entity_poly.entity_id
_entity_poly.type
_entity_poly.pdbx_seq_one_letter_code
_entity_poly.pdbx_strand_id
1 'polypeptide(L)'
;GGHSYGSIYSGPIGAVLSPLLGGYDDFKELPYASSLCAACTEACPVKIPLHELLLKHRQNIVEKEGKAPISEKLAMKAFGLGASSLSLYKMGSKWAPAAMTPFTEDDKISKGP
;
A
#
# COMPACT_ATOMS: atom_id res chain seq x y z
N GLY A 1 10.91 5.82 21.94
CA GLY A 1 10.24 6.07 20.64
C GLY A 1 8.85 5.44 20.51
N GLY A 2 8.43 4.48 21.34
CA GLY A 2 7.12 3.81 21.22
C GLY A 2 5.94 4.57 21.85
N HIS A 3 6.17 5.27 22.98
CA HIS A 3 5.16 6.14 23.59
C HIS A 3 4.65 7.23 22.64
N SER A 4 5.49 7.67 21.70
CA SER A 4 5.14 8.66 20.69
C SER A 4 4.00 8.24 19.77
N TYR A 5 3.75 6.93 19.64
CA TYR A 5 2.71 6.36 18.80
C TYR A 5 1.68 5.55 19.62
N GLY A 6 1.52 5.88 20.90
CA GLY A 6 0.49 5.29 21.77
C GLY A 6 0.74 3.85 22.20
N SER A 7 1.92 3.29 21.94
CA SER A 7 2.26 1.91 22.31
C SER A 7 3.35 1.84 23.38
N ILE A 8 3.18 0.90 24.32
CA ILE A 8 4.21 0.54 25.31
C ILE A 8 5.43 -0.09 24.60
N TYR A 9 5.21 -0.78 23.49
CA TYR A 9 6.25 -1.43 22.71
C TYR A 9 6.79 -0.50 21.63
N SER A 10 8.10 -0.26 21.66
CA SER A 10 8.79 0.61 20.71
C SER A 10 9.35 -0.16 19.51
N GLY A 11 9.52 0.54 18.39
CA GLY A 11 10.22 0.01 17.21
C GLY A 11 9.38 -0.98 16.39
N PRO A 12 10.01 -1.72 15.46
CA PRO A 12 9.30 -2.60 14.53
C PRO A 12 8.60 -3.77 15.24
N ILE A 13 9.12 -4.23 16.38
CA ILE A 13 8.45 -5.23 17.23
C ILE A 13 7.13 -4.68 17.78
N GLY A 14 7.13 -3.44 18.28
CA GLY A 14 5.91 -2.80 18.76
C GLY A 14 4.89 -2.58 17.65
N ALA A 15 5.34 -2.19 16.45
CA ALA A 15 4.45 -2.03 15.30
C ALA A 15 3.74 -3.34 14.87
N VAL A 16 4.29 -4.50 15.20
CA VAL A 16 3.65 -5.81 15.00
C VAL A 16 2.76 -6.21 16.18
N LEU A 17 3.25 -6.03 17.42
CA LEU A 17 2.52 -6.50 18.61
C LEU A 17 1.33 -5.62 18.98
N SER A 18 1.44 -4.31 18.84
CA SER A 18 0.38 -3.36 19.20
C SER A 18 -0.94 -3.59 18.49
N PRO A 19 -1.01 -3.76 17.16
CA PRO A 19 -2.27 -4.07 16.50
C PRO A 19 -2.85 -5.45 16.88
N LEU A 20 -2.02 -6.39 17.35
CA LEU A 20 -2.50 -7.70 17.82
C LEU A 20 -3.08 -7.64 19.23
N LEU A 21 -2.50 -6.83 20.11
CA LEU A 21 -2.93 -6.71 21.51
C LEU A 21 -4.02 -5.66 21.70
N GLY A 22 -3.88 -4.50 21.06
CA GLY A 22 -4.79 -3.36 21.19
C GLY A 22 -5.80 -3.24 20.06
N GLY A 23 -5.78 -4.15 19.08
CA GLY A 23 -6.64 -4.09 17.91
C GLY A 23 -6.17 -3.08 16.86
N TYR A 24 -6.78 -3.14 15.68
CA TYR A 24 -6.40 -2.28 14.56
C TYR A 24 -7.16 -0.95 14.52
N ASP A 25 -8.13 -0.69 15.39
CA ASP A 25 -8.81 0.62 15.45
C ASP A 25 -7.85 1.73 15.90
N ASP A 26 -7.15 1.51 17.02
CA ASP A 26 -6.18 2.47 17.56
C ASP A 26 -4.81 2.39 16.88
N PHE A 27 -4.43 1.21 16.37
CA PHE A 27 -3.05 0.93 15.95
C PHE A 27 -2.86 0.63 14.45
N LYS A 28 -3.86 0.89 13.59
CA LYS A 28 -3.74 0.68 12.13
C LYS A 28 -2.60 1.45 11.47
N GLU A 29 -2.19 2.58 12.02
CA GLU A 29 -1.16 3.44 11.42
C GLU A 29 0.26 2.90 11.66
N LEU A 30 0.47 2.10 12.71
CA LEU A 30 1.79 1.59 13.08
C LEU A 30 2.44 0.74 11.96
N PRO A 31 1.72 -0.20 11.32
CA PRO A 31 2.28 -0.93 10.18
C PRO A 31 2.63 -0.04 8.99
N TYR A 32 1.98 1.11 8.80
CA TYR A 32 2.24 2.04 7.69
C TYR A 32 3.41 3.00 7.96
N ALA A 33 3.80 3.18 9.23
CA ALA A 33 4.94 4.02 9.60
C ALA A 33 6.31 3.51 9.12
N SER A 34 6.41 2.24 8.71
CA SER A 34 7.66 1.66 8.18
C SER A 34 7.77 1.82 6.65
N SER A 35 8.97 2.12 6.15
CA SER A 35 9.28 2.13 4.71
C SER A 35 9.45 0.73 4.10
N LEU A 36 9.32 -0.34 4.88
CA LEU A 36 9.50 -1.73 4.45
C LEU A 36 10.88 -2.03 3.83
N CYS A 37 11.93 -1.35 4.27
CA CYS A 37 13.30 -1.54 3.78
C CYS A 37 13.99 -2.85 4.23
N ALA A 38 13.27 -3.77 4.89
CA ALA A 38 13.76 -5.05 5.42
C ALA A 38 14.93 -5.03 6.44
N ALA A 39 15.53 -3.87 6.73
CA ALA A 39 16.68 -3.74 7.64
C ALA A 39 16.44 -4.35 9.05
N CYS A 40 15.21 -4.27 9.56
CA CYS A 40 14.86 -4.85 10.86
C CYS A 40 14.92 -6.39 10.89
N THR A 41 14.67 -7.05 9.76
CA THR A 41 14.78 -8.51 9.65
C THR A 41 16.23 -8.94 9.46
N GLU A 42 17.01 -8.17 8.70
CA GLU A 42 18.44 -8.44 8.51
C GLU A 42 19.26 -8.28 9.79
N ALA A 43 18.96 -7.24 10.57
CA ALA A 43 19.64 -6.99 11.84
C ALA A 43 19.21 -7.95 12.97
N CYS A 44 18.16 -8.75 12.79
CA CYS A 44 17.61 -9.57 13.85
C CYS A 44 18.45 -10.85 14.07
N PRO A 45 19.06 -11.05 15.25
CA PRO A 45 19.93 -12.21 15.51
C PRO A 45 19.18 -13.55 15.46
N VAL A 46 17.88 -13.53 15.73
CA VAL A 46 16.99 -14.71 15.74
C VAL A 46 16.14 -14.83 14.47
N LYS A 47 16.43 -14.01 13.45
CA LYS A 47 15.81 -14.08 12.10
C LYS A 47 14.27 -13.96 12.09
N ILE A 48 13.72 -13.07 12.91
CA ILE A 48 12.27 -12.80 12.88
C ILE A 48 11.92 -11.98 11.62
N PRO A 49 10.97 -12.42 10.78
CA PRO A 49 10.56 -11.73 9.57
C PRO A 49 9.61 -10.55 9.87
N LEU A 50 10.10 -9.54 10.62
CA LEU A 50 9.31 -8.37 11.03
C LEU A 50 8.73 -7.60 9.84
N HIS A 51 9.49 -7.39 8.76
CA HIS A 51 9.00 -6.65 7.60
C HIS A 51 7.81 -7.35 6.90
N GLU A 52 7.85 -8.69 6.81
CA GLU A 52 6.75 -9.49 6.24
C GLU A 52 5.52 -9.47 7.16
N LEU A 53 5.72 -9.50 8.48
CA LEU A 53 4.63 -9.38 9.44
C LEU A 53 3.92 -8.03 9.32
N LEU A 54 4.67 -6.93 9.15
CA LEU A 54 4.10 -5.60 8.92
C LEU A 54 3.31 -5.55 7.59
N LEU A 55 3.82 -6.17 6.52
CA LEU A 55 3.08 -6.32 5.27
C LEU A 55 1.78 -7.09 5.46
N LYS A 56 1.81 -8.19 6.20
CA LYS A 56 0.62 -9.00 6.50
C LYS A 56 -0.42 -8.22 7.32
N HIS A 57 0.02 -7.34 8.22
CA HIS A 57 -0.87 -6.41 8.90
C HIS A 57 -1.56 -5.46 7.91
N ARG A 58 -0.82 -4.83 6.99
CA ARG A 58 -1.41 -3.97 5.95
C ARG A 58 -2.42 -4.72 5.09
N GLN A 59 -2.12 -5.95 4.69
CA GLN A 59 -3.06 -6.80 3.96
C GLN A 59 -4.33 -7.07 4.79
N ASN A 60 -4.19 -7.47 6.05
CA ASN A 60 -5.34 -7.71 6.93
C ASN A 60 -6.21 -6.45 7.13
N ILE A 61 -5.60 -5.27 7.28
CA ILE A 61 -6.33 -3.99 7.43
C ILE A 61 -7.18 -3.71 6.18
N VAL A 62 -6.63 -3.94 4.98
CA VAL A 62 -7.33 -3.71 3.72
C VAL A 62 -8.39 -4.78 3.44
N GLU A 63 -8.05 -6.05 3.65
CA GLU A 63 -8.90 -7.18 3.27
C GLU A 63 -9.99 -7.49 4.30
N LYS A 64 -9.65 -7.50 5.60
CA LYS A 64 -10.55 -7.95 6.67
C LYS A 64 -11.30 -6.80 7.32
N GLU A 65 -10.65 -5.66 7.53
CA GLU A 65 -11.32 -4.52 8.15
C GLU A 65 -12.00 -3.59 7.14
N GLY A 66 -11.77 -3.80 5.84
CA GLY A 66 -12.42 -3.01 4.79
C GLY A 66 -12.12 -1.52 4.89
N LYS A 67 -11.00 -1.14 5.54
CA LYS A 67 -10.61 0.25 5.78
C LYS A 67 -10.11 0.98 4.52
N ALA A 68 -10.02 0.28 3.39
CA ALA A 68 -9.79 0.90 2.09
C ALA A 68 -11.12 1.35 1.45
N PRO A 69 -11.19 2.54 0.85
CA PRO A 69 -12.41 3.00 0.19
C PRO A 69 -12.83 2.01 -0.91
N ILE A 70 -14.12 1.67 -0.94
CA ILE A 70 -14.68 0.67 -1.87
C ILE A 70 -14.41 1.08 -3.33
N SER A 71 -14.41 2.40 -3.60
CA SER A 71 -14.04 2.97 -4.89
C SER A 71 -12.61 2.62 -5.30
N GLU A 72 -11.65 2.72 -4.38
CA GLU A 72 -10.24 2.41 -4.63
C GLU A 72 -10.04 0.91 -4.83
N LYS A 73 -10.71 0.07 -4.02
CA LYS A 73 -10.69 -1.39 -4.20
C LYS A 73 -11.25 -1.80 -5.56
N LEU A 74 -12.35 -1.18 -5.99
CA LEU A 74 -12.96 -1.44 -7.29
C LEU A 74 -12.08 -0.95 -8.44
N ALA A 75 -11.52 0.25 -8.32
CA ALA A 75 -10.60 0.81 -9.32
C ALA A 75 -9.36 -0.06 -9.48
N MET A 76 -8.73 -0.48 -8.38
CA MET A 76 -7.57 -1.39 -8.39
C MET A 76 -7.92 -2.74 -9.02
N LYS A 77 -9.09 -3.31 -8.71
CA LYS A 77 -9.54 -4.57 -9.30
C LYS A 77 -9.85 -4.44 -10.79
N ALA A 78 -10.52 -3.38 -11.21
CA ALA A 78 -10.81 -3.08 -12.61
C ALA A 78 -9.53 -2.85 -13.40
N PHE A 79 -8.59 -2.09 -12.84
CA PHE A 79 -7.26 -1.88 -13.42
C PHE A 79 -6.51 -3.20 -13.55
N GLY A 80 -6.50 -4.04 -12.50
CA GLY A 80 -5.86 -5.36 -12.55
C GLY A 80 -6.43 -6.23 -13.68
N LEU A 81 -7.75 -6.31 -13.82
CA LEU A 81 -8.39 -7.07 -14.89
C LEU A 81 -8.09 -6.49 -16.28
N GLY A 82 -8.09 -5.16 -16.42
CA GLY A 82 -7.77 -4.48 -17.67
C GLY A 82 -6.30 -4.62 -18.08
N ALA A 83 -5.39 -4.49 -17.13
CA ALA A 83 -3.94 -4.57 -17.35
C ALA A 83 -3.45 -6.00 -17.56
N SER A 84 -4.05 -6.99 -16.88
CA SER A 84 -3.68 -8.40 -17.06
C SER A 84 -4.20 -9.01 -18.37
N SER A 85 -5.17 -8.36 -19.05
CA SER A 85 -5.68 -8.82 -20.34
C SER A 85 -4.89 -8.18 -21.49
N LEU A 86 -4.14 -8.99 -22.24
CA LEU A 86 -3.31 -8.53 -23.36
C LEU A 86 -4.14 -7.81 -24.44
N SER A 87 -5.37 -8.26 -24.69
CA SER A 87 -6.26 -7.67 -25.70
C SER A 87 -6.79 -6.31 -25.26
N LEU A 88 -7.23 -6.19 -24.00
CA LEU A 88 -7.71 -4.92 -23.43
C LEU A 88 -6.57 -3.92 -23.25
N TYR A 89 -5.40 -4.37 -22.81
CA TYR A 89 -4.22 -3.51 -22.68
C TYR A 89 -3.76 -2.97 -24.04
N LYS A 90 -3.71 -3.82 -25.09
CA LYS A 90 -3.33 -3.42 -26.45
C LYS A 90 -4.35 -2.51 -27.12
N MET A 91 -5.63 -2.69 -26.82
CA MET A 91 -6.68 -1.78 -27.27
C MET A 91 -6.59 -0.45 -26.52
N GLY A 92 -6.49 -0.51 -25.19
CA GLY A 92 -6.32 0.67 -24.34
C GLY A 92 -5.12 1.53 -24.73
N SER A 93 -3.95 0.93 -24.98
CA SER A 93 -2.75 1.67 -25.39
C SER A 93 -2.83 2.28 -26.78
N LYS A 94 -3.61 1.69 -27.70
CA LYS A 94 -3.88 2.28 -29.03
C LYS A 94 -4.84 3.47 -28.98
N TRP A 95 -5.80 3.43 -28.06
CA TRP A 95 -6.79 4.50 -27.87
C TRP A 95 -6.31 5.59 -26.90
N ALA A 96 -5.30 5.31 -26.08
CA ALA A 96 -4.71 6.24 -25.13
C ALA A 96 -4.23 7.57 -25.73
N PRO A 97 -3.51 7.62 -26.88
CA PRO A 97 -3.10 8.89 -27.47
C PRO A 97 -4.30 9.73 -27.94
N ALA A 98 -5.31 9.09 -28.55
CA ALA A 98 -6.52 9.77 -29.01
C ALA A 98 -7.42 10.27 -27.86
N ALA A 99 -7.30 9.70 -26.66
CA ALA A 99 -7.98 10.17 -25.46
C ALA A 99 -7.20 11.26 -24.71
N MET A 100 -5.87 11.31 -24.87
CA MET A 100 -5.00 12.32 -24.27
C MET A 100 -4.82 13.57 -25.14
N THR A 101 -5.10 13.51 -26.44
CA THR A 101 -5.04 14.67 -27.37
C THR A 101 -5.80 15.93 -26.91
N PRO A 102 -6.95 15.90 -26.21
CA PRO A 102 -7.56 17.13 -25.69
C PRO A 102 -6.83 17.73 -24.47
N PHE A 103 -5.87 17.02 -23.87
CA PHE A 103 -5.10 17.45 -22.69
C PHE A 103 -3.59 17.61 -22.97
N THR A 104 -3.13 17.30 -24.19
CA THR A 104 -1.72 17.41 -24.60
C THR A 104 -1.60 18.36 -25.78
N GLU A 105 -0.84 19.44 -25.61
CA GLU A 105 -0.44 20.36 -26.69
C GLU A 105 0.99 19.95 -27.12
N ASP A 106 1.19 19.62 -28.42
CA ASP A 106 2.50 19.25 -28.98
C ASP A 106 3.28 18.16 -28.21
N ASP A 107 2.63 17.04 -27.86
CA ASP A 107 3.23 15.91 -27.14
C ASP A 107 3.85 16.29 -25.78
N LYS A 108 3.57 17.49 -25.25
CA LYS A 108 4.03 17.98 -23.95
C LYS A 108 2.86 18.28 -23.04
N ILE A 109 2.89 17.70 -21.85
CA ILE A 109 1.97 18.01 -20.76
C ILE A 109 2.42 19.35 -20.17
N SER A 110 1.90 20.45 -20.72
CA SER A 110 2.31 21.83 -20.37
C SER A 110 1.74 22.32 -19.02
N LYS A 111 0.74 21.63 -18.46
CA LYS A 111 0.24 21.86 -17.10
C LYS A 111 0.02 20.54 -16.38
N GLY A 112 1.00 20.14 -15.57
CA GLY A 112 0.78 19.19 -14.49
C GLY A 112 0.09 19.89 -13.30
N PRO A 113 -0.69 19.16 -12.49
CA PRO A 113 -1.13 19.64 -11.17
C PRO A 113 0.05 19.85 -10.21
#